data_AF-A0A9D8X6Q5-F1
#
_entry.id   AF-A0A9D8X6Q5-F1
#
_cell.length_a   1.000
_cell.length_b   1.000
_cell.length_c   1.000
_cell.angle_alpha   90.00
_cell.angle_beta   90.00
_cell.angle_gamma   90.00
#
_symmetry.space_group_name_H-M   'P 1'
#
loop_
_entity.id
_entity.type
_entity.pdbx_description
1 polymer ?
#
loop_
_entity_poly.entity_id
_entity_poly.type
_entity_poly.pdbx_seq_one_letter_code
_entity_poly.pdbx_strand_id
1 'polypeptide(L)'
;MNPILKAENLSHVYGVGTPFEKVAIDNINLEIHENEFIGVIGRTGSGKSTLIQHLNGILRPSSGTLYYDGEDCWAKGFSRNALRFNVGLVFQYPEYQLFEETVEKDIAFGPKNMGLTQNEIEKRVAESLRFVGLDDSVRTASPFELSGGQKRRVAIAGIMAMDPKVLILDEPTAGLDPRGRDEILNKIADYRVEKKSTVILVSHNMEDISRVCSKVLVMKDSRVEMFAPVNEVFERSSELCAMGLNVPQVTRIFLSLKEKGFDVPTSIYTPKQACDAVMKLMGGGER
;
A
#
# COMPACT_ATOMS: atom_id res chain seq x y z
N MET A 1 -11.99 18.37 6.23
CA MET A 1 -11.99 17.81 4.86
C MET A 1 -12.69 16.47 4.93
N ASN A 2 -13.52 16.13 3.94
CA ASN A 2 -14.16 14.81 3.89
C ASN A 2 -13.10 13.74 3.54
N PRO A 3 -13.21 12.53 4.10
CA PRO A 3 -12.34 11.42 3.72
C PRO A 3 -12.66 10.93 2.30
N ILE A 4 -11.63 10.59 1.51
CA ILE A 4 -11.79 9.99 0.18
C ILE A 4 -12.31 8.54 0.30
N LEU A 5 -11.90 7.83 1.35
CA LEU A 5 -12.42 6.51 1.70
C LEU A 5 -12.78 6.49 3.18
N LYS A 6 -13.96 5.98 3.50
CA LYS A 6 -14.40 5.80 4.88
C LYS A 6 -15.04 4.45 5.09
N ALA A 7 -14.57 3.70 6.07
CA ALA A 7 -15.22 2.49 6.57
C ALA A 7 -15.92 2.80 7.88
N GLU A 8 -17.21 2.46 7.98
CA GLU A 8 -18.00 2.59 9.21
C GLU A 8 -18.50 1.22 9.64
N ASN A 9 -18.04 0.75 10.80
CA ASN A 9 -18.38 -0.55 11.39
C ASN A 9 -18.28 -1.72 10.39
N LEU A 10 -17.28 -1.68 9.52
CA LEU A 10 -17.15 -2.58 8.39
C LEU A 10 -16.70 -3.97 8.87
N SER A 11 -17.49 -5.01 8.59
CA SER A 11 -17.13 -6.40 8.90
C SER A 11 -17.31 -7.31 7.68
N HIS A 12 -16.55 -8.40 7.66
CA HIS A 12 -16.65 -9.43 6.64
C HIS A 12 -16.43 -10.81 7.21
N VAL A 13 -17.33 -11.71 6.85
CA VAL A 13 -17.32 -13.11 7.25
C VAL A 13 -17.31 -13.96 5.99
N TYR A 14 -16.28 -14.80 5.85
CA TYR A 14 -16.24 -15.81 4.80
C TYR A 14 -17.02 -17.06 5.22
N GLY A 15 -17.63 -17.75 4.25
CA GLY A 15 -18.25 -19.05 4.50
C GLY A 15 -19.45 -18.98 5.44
N VAL A 16 -20.21 -17.88 5.42
CA VAL A 16 -21.39 -17.68 6.28
C VAL A 16 -22.33 -18.88 6.20
N GLY A 17 -22.69 -19.45 7.35
CA GLY A 17 -23.57 -20.61 7.45
C GLY A 17 -22.90 -21.95 7.09
N THR A 18 -21.58 -22.00 6.97
CA THR A 18 -20.82 -23.23 6.73
C THR A 18 -19.90 -23.56 7.92
N PRO A 19 -19.41 -24.81 8.05
CA PRO A 19 -18.42 -25.17 9.07
C PRO A 19 -17.09 -24.39 8.98
N PHE A 20 -16.85 -23.69 7.86
CA PHE A 20 -15.66 -22.89 7.61
C PHE A 20 -15.91 -21.39 7.82
N GLU A 21 -17.00 -21.03 8.51
CA GLU A 21 -17.31 -19.64 8.82
C GLU A 21 -16.15 -18.97 9.55
N LYS A 22 -15.65 -17.86 8.99
CA LYS A 22 -14.51 -17.14 9.55
C LYS A 22 -14.68 -15.64 9.39
N VAL A 23 -14.64 -14.93 10.51
CA VAL A 23 -14.56 -13.47 10.55
C VAL A 23 -13.16 -13.04 10.10
N ALA A 24 -13.09 -12.28 9.01
CA ALA A 24 -11.82 -11.85 8.40
C ALA A 24 -11.49 -10.38 8.66
N ILE A 25 -12.51 -9.53 8.78
CA ILE A 25 -12.41 -8.20 9.38
C ILE A 25 -13.64 -7.96 10.27
N ASP A 26 -13.46 -7.26 11.38
CA ASP A 26 -14.52 -7.03 12.35
C ASP A 26 -14.53 -5.60 12.90
N ASN A 27 -15.63 -4.89 12.63
CA ASN A 27 -15.94 -3.57 13.13
C ASN A 27 -14.85 -2.52 12.82
N ILE A 28 -14.36 -2.54 11.57
CA ILE A 28 -13.34 -1.61 11.10
C ILE A 28 -13.97 -0.22 10.93
N ASN A 29 -13.41 0.75 11.66
CA ASN A 29 -13.69 2.17 11.51
C ASN A 29 -12.41 2.86 11.05
N LEU A 30 -12.44 3.45 9.86
CA LEU A 30 -11.26 3.99 9.20
C LEU A 30 -11.64 5.19 8.32
N GLU A 31 -10.89 6.27 8.43
CA GLU A 31 -11.01 7.44 7.56
C GLU A 31 -9.66 7.69 6.88
N ILE A 32 -9.67 7.68 5.55
CA ILE A 32 -8.50 7.97 4.71
C ILE A 32 -8.78 9.27 3.97
N HIS A 33 -7.85 10.21 4.05
CA HIS A 33 -7.97 11.50 3.39
C HIS A 33 -7.12 11.56 2.12
N GLU A 34 -7.46 12.51 1.25
CA GLU A 34 -6.70 12.77 0.04
C GLU A 34 -5.24 13.10 0.35
N ASN A 35 -4.36 12.74 -0.58
CA ASN A 35 -2.92 13.00 -0.48
C ASN A 35 -2.25 12.29 0.70
N GLU A 36 -2.83 11.26 1.32
CA GLU A 36 -2.14 10.50 2.36
C GLU A 36 -1.26 9.39 1.76
N PHE A 37 -0.14 9.09 2.42
CA PHE A 37 0.62 7.86 2.18
C PHE A 37 0.50 7.00 3.44
N ILE A 38 -0.27 5.91 3.35
CA ILE A 38 -0.63 5.05 4.47
C ILE A 38 0.08 3.71 4.32
N GLY A 39 0.75 3.28 5.38
CA GLY A 39 1.24 1.92 5.52
C GLY A 39 0.18 1.03 6.17
N VAL A 40 -0.01 -0.19 5.69
CA VAL A 40 -0.86 -1.20 6.35
C VAL A 40 0.02 -2.37 6.77
N ILE A 41 0.12 -2.57 8.08
CA ILE A 41 0.96 -3.61 8.69
C ILE A 41 0.11 -4.54 9.55
N GLY A 42 0.64 -5.71 9.89
CA GLY A 42 -0.08 -6.72 10.64
C GLY A 42 0.43 -8.12 10.29
N ARG A 43 0.21 -9.11 11.15
CA ARG A 43 0.63 -10.50 10.87
C ARG A 43 -0.15 -11.10 9.69
N THR A 44 0.37 -12.18 9.13
CA THR A 44 -0.38 -12.98 8.15
C THR A 44 -1.69 -13.44 8.79
N GLY A 45 -2.80 -13.28 8.07
CA GLY A 45 -4.14 -13.62 8.58
C GLY A 45 -4.81 -12.54 9.44
N SER A 46 -4.21 -11.35 9.61
CA SER A 46 -4.82 -10.27 10.40
C SER A 46 -5.93 -9.49 9.67
N GLY A 47 -6.28 -9.84 8.43
CA GLY A 47 -7.35 -9.22 7.65
C GLY A 47 -6.92 -8.15 6.63
N LYS A 48 -5.61 -7.85 6.49
CA LYS A 48 -5.09 -6.82 5.56
C LYS A 48 -5.61 -6.97 4.13
N SER A 49 -5.45 -8.17 3.54
CA SER A 49 -5.87 -8.43 2.16
C SER A 49 -7.39 -8.36 1.99
N THR A 50 -8.17 -8.77 3.00
CA THR A 50 -9.63 -8.61 2.99
C THR A 50 -10.02 -7.13 3.06
N LEU A 51 -9.36 -6.34 3.91
CA LEU A 51 -9.61 -4.91 4.02
C LEU A 51 -9.36 -4.18 2.69
N ILE A 52 -8.19 -4.36 2.06
CA ILE A 52 -7.88 -3.66 0.80
C ILE A 52 -8.83 -4.06 -0.35
N GLN A 53 -9.31 -5.30 -0.37
CA GLN A 53 -10.31 -5.75 -1.34
C GLN A 53 -11.68 -5.09 -1.10
N HIS A 54 -12.03 -4.75 0.14
CA HIS A 54 -13.19 -3.90 0.39
C HIS A 54 -12.97 -2.50 -0.15
N LEU A 55 -11.82 -1.86 0.13
CA LEU A 55 -11.55 -0.48 -0.28
C LEU A 55 -11.71 -0.25 -1.79
N ASN A 56 -11.35 -1.23 -2.62
CA ASN A 56 -11.53 -1.19 -4.08
C ASN A 56 -12.94 -1.64 -4.55
N GLY A 57 -13.74 -2.26 -3.68
CA GLY A 57 -15.08 -2.77 -4.01
C GLY A 57 -15.07 -4.14 -4.70
N ILE A 58 -14.04 -4.95 -4.47
CA ILE A 58 -14.02 -6.38 -4.86
C ILE A 58 -14.95 -7.17 -3.94
N LEU A 59 -14.83 -6.95 -2.63
CA LEU A 59 -15.66 -7.63 -1.63
C LEU A 59 -16.81 -6.74 -1.17
N ARG A 60 -17.99 -7.34 -1.05
CA ARG A 60 -19.13 -6.73 -0.37
C ARG A 60 -19.04 -6.99 1.14
N PRO A 61 -19.19 -5.96 1.99
CA PRO A 61 -19.20 -6.14 3.43
C PRO A 61 -20.34 -7.06 3.87
N SER A 62 -20.11 -7.86 4.91
CA SER A 62 -21.17 -8.63 5.57
C SER A 62 -22.05 -7.71 6.43
N SER A 63 -21.44 -6.66 7.02
CA SER A 63 -22.11 -5.59 7.73
C SER A 63 -21.28 -4.30 7.68
N GLY A 64 -21.89 -3.18 8.08
CA GLY A 64 -21.28 -1.85 7.99
C GLY A 64 -21.27 -1.31 6.56
N THR A 65 -20.60 -0.18 6.39
CA THR A 65 -20.66 0.58 5.14
C THR A 65 -19.27 1.06 4.73
N LEU A 66 -19.01 1.02 3.42
CA LEU A 66 -17.85 1.65 2.81
C LEU A 66 -18.33 2.85 2.00
N TYR A 67 -17.72 3.99 2.24
CA TYR A 67 -17.97 5.23 1.50
C TYR A 67 -16.74 5.58 0.65
N TYR A 68 -17.00 6.08 -0.55
CA TYR A 68 -16.01 6.71 -1.42
C TYR A 68 -16.50 8.12 -1.76
N ASP A 69 -15.69 9.13 -1.42
CA ASP A 69 -16.04 10.56 -1.59
C ASP A 69 -17.41 10.94 -0.96
N GLY A 70 -17.72 10.32 0.18
CA GLY A 70 -18.97 10.52 0.91
C GLY A 70 -20.18 9.71 0.42
N GLU A 71 -20.07 8.95 -0.67
CA GLU A 71 -21.14 8.10 -1.20
C GLU A 71 -20.98 6.64 -0.79
N ASP A 72 -22.06 5.97 -0.37
CA ASP A 72 -22.06 4.54 -0.05
C ASP A 72 -21.82 3.69 -1.31
N CYS A 73 -20.71 2.94 -1.32
CA CYS A 73 -20.26 2.11 -2.43
C CYS A 73 -21.21 0.97 -2.81
N TRP A 74 -22.15 0.63 -1.93
CA TRP A 74 -23.15 -0.44 -2.11
C TRP A 74 -24.59 0.07 -2.20
N ALA A 75 -24.80 1.40 -2.16
CA ALA A 75 -26.09 2.01 -2.40
C ALA A 75 -26.60 1.74 -3.82
N LYS A 76 -27.92 1.75 -3.98
CA LYS A 76 -28.57 1.58 -5.29
C LYS A 76 -28.18 2.75 -6.20
N GLY A 77 -27.62 2.44 -7.37
CA GLY A 77 -27.22 3.42 -8.38
C GLY A 77 -25.74 3.82 -8.34
N PHE A 78 -24.99 3.45 -7.29
CA PHE A 78 -23.56 3.70 -7.22
C PHE A 78 -22.80 2.84 -8.25
N SER A 79 -21.90 3.47 -9.01
CA SER A 79 -21.10 2.77 -10.03
C SER A 79 -19.85 2.15 -9.41
N ARG A 80 -19.94 0.86 -9.08
CA ARG A 80 -18.78 0.09 -8.59
C ARG A 80 -17.66 -0.03 -9.61
N ASN A 81 -17.96 0.04 -10.90
CA ASN A 81 -16.92 0.08 -11.94
C ASN A 81 -16.15 1.40 -11.87
N ALA A 82 -16.85 2.52 -11.66
CA ALA A 82 -16.18 3.81 -11.45
C ALA A 82 -15.32 3.80 -10.18
N LEU A 83 -15.78 3.18 -9.09
CA LEU A 83 -14.95 2.98 -7.89
C LEU A 83 -13.65 2.24 -8.23
N ARG A 84 -13.71 1.14 -8.99
CA ARG A 84 -12.52 0.35 -9.37
C ARG A 84 -11.55 1.08 -10.28
N PHE A 85 -12.03 2.03 -11.09
CA PHE A 85 -11.17 2.93 -11.87
C PHE A 85 -10.49 3.98 -10.99
N ASN A 86 -11.17 4.46 -9.94
CA ASN A 86 -10.64 5.50 -9.05
C ASN A 86 -9.79 4.94 -7.90
N VAL A 87 -10.03 3.71 -7.48
CA VAL A 87 -9.26 3.01 -6.45
C VAL A 87 -8.53 1.88 -7.16
N GLY A 88 -7.29 2.09 -7.59
CA GLY A 88 -6.48 1.04 -8.22
C GLY A 88 -5.93 0.07 -7.18
N LEU A 89 -5.99 -1.24 -7.43
CA LEU A 89 -5.43 -2.26 -6.54
C LEU A 89 -4.42 -3.12 -7.31
N VAL A 90 -3.16 -3.07 -6.87
CA VAL A 90 -2.08 -3.95 -7.31
C VAL A 90 -1.94 -5.08 -6.28
N PHE A 91 -2.26 -6.30 -6.68
CA PHE A 91 -2.07 -7.48 -5.82
C PHE A 91 -0.59 -7.87 -5.72
N GLN A 92 -0.28 -8.71 -4.73
CA GLN A 92 1.01 -9.36 -4.65
C GLN A 92 1.24 -10.26 -5.88
N TYR A 93 2.47 -10.24 -6.41
CA TYR A 93 2.84 -10.92 -7.66
C TYR A 93 1.94 -10.54 -8.85
N PRO A 94 1.79 -9.25 -9.16
CA PRO A 94 0.85 -8.79 -10.20
C PRO A 94 1.26 -9.27 -11.60
N GLU A 95 2.52 -9.70 -11.78
CA GLU A 95 3.00 -10.34 -13.02
C GLU A 95 2.19 -11.57 -13.46
N TYR A 96 1.50 -12.26 -12.54
CA TYR A 96 0.65 -13.41 -12.88
C TYR A 96 -0.72 -13.02 -13.45
N GLN A 97 -1.04 -11.73 -13.46
CA GLN A 97 -2.30 -11.21 -13.98
C GLN A 97 -2.22 -10.82 -15.46
N LEU A 98 -1.02 -10.76 -16.05
CA LEU A 98 -0.83 -10.42 -17.46
C LEU A 98 -1.45 -11.49 -18.35
N PHE A 99 -2.23 -11.08 -19.35
CA PHE A 99 -3.03 -12.01 -20.15
C PHE A 99 -3.17 -11.62 -21.62
N GLU A 100 -2.89 -10.37 -21.98
CA GLU A 100 -3.00 -9.90 -23.36
C GLU A 100 -1.80 -10.34 -24.22
N GLU A 101 -1.99 -10.29 -25.54
CA GLU A 101 -0.97 -10.71 -26.50
C GLU A 101 0.26 -9.80 -26.51
N THR A 102 0.08 -8.51 -26.21
CA THR A 102 1.17 -7.51 -26.20
C THR A 102 1.12 -6.65 -24.94
N VAL A 103 2.27 -6.13 -24.53
CA VAL A 103 2.39 -5.20 -23.40
C VAL A 103 1.46 -4.01 -23.53
N GLU A 104 1.38 -3.42 -24.72
CA GLU A 104 0.47 -2.31 -24.97
C GLU A 104 -0.99 -2.69 -24.79
N LYS A 105 -1.42 -3.86 -25.29
CA LYS A 105 -2.81 -4.31 -25.12
C LYS A 105 -3.14 -4.55 -23.66
N ASP A 106 -2.22 -5.13 -22.89
CA ASP A 106 -2.38 -5.40 -21.46
C ASP A 106 -2.56 -4.10 -20.68
N ILE A 107 -1.67 -3.11 -20.88
CA ILE A 107 -1.76 -1.80 -20.24
C ILE A 107 -3.03 -1.04 -20.67
N ALA A 108 -3.42 -1.15 -21.95
CA ALA A 108 -4.59 -0.48 -22.49
C ALA A 108 -5.92 -1.08 -22.00
N PHE A 109 -5.92 -2.26 -21.38
CA PHE A 109 -7.15 -2.96 -21.00
C PHE A 109 -8.03 -2.14 -20.05
N GLY A 110 -7.45 -1.58 -18.98
CA GLY A 110 -8.16 -0.69 -18.04
C GLY A 110 -8.75 0.55 -18.73
N PRO A 111 -7.92 1.38 -19.39
CA PRO A 111 -8.37 2.55 -20.18
C PRO A 111 -9.47 2.26 -21.20
N LYS A 112 -9.41 1.12 -21.91
CA LYS A 112 -10.47 0.70 -22.84
C LYS A 112 -11.80 0.46 -22.12
N ASN A 113 -11.76 -0.20 -20.96
CA ASN A 113 -12.95 -0.45 -20.15
C ASN A 113 -13.53 0.82 -19.51
N MET A 114 -12.74 1.88 -19.39
CA MET A 114 -13.21 3.22 -19.01
C MET A 114 -13.94 3.95 -20.16
N GLY A 115 -13.89 3.43 -21.39
CA GLY A 115 -14.51 4.04 -22.56
C GLY A 115 -13.73 5.25 -23.11
N LEU A 116 -12.42 5.33 -22.84
CA LEU A 116 -11.58 6.42 -23.32
C LEU A 116 -11.34 6.35 -24.82
N THR A 117 -11.02 7.49 -25.44
CA THR A 117 -10.68 7.55 -26.86
C THR A 117 -9.34 6.86 -27.14
N GLN A 118 -9.14 6.40 -28.39
CA GLN A 118 -7.89 5.74 -28.78
C GLN A 118 -6.66 6.62 -28.52
N ASN A 119 -6.74 7.93 -28.80
CA ASN A 119 -5.65 8.89 -28.52
C ASN A 119 -5.34 9.00 -27.02
N GLU A 120 -6.37 9.00 -26.16
CA GLU A 120 -6.17 9.02 -24.71
C GLU A 120 -5.55 7.71 -24.23
N ILE A 121 -6.01 6.57 -24.74
CA ILE A 121 -5.46 5.25 -24.41
C ILE A 121 -3.97 5.21 -24.75
N GLU A 122 -3.59 5.60 -25.98
CA GLU A 122 -2.19 5.62 -26.41
C GLU A 122 -1.32 6.52 -25.54
N LYS A 123 -1.83 7.72 -25.20
CA LYS A 123 -1.14 8.64 -24.29
C LYS A 123 -0.91 8.00 -22.91
N ARG A 124 -1.95 7.38 -22.33
CA ARG A 124 -1.87 6.77 -21.00
C ARG A 124 -0.96 5.53 -20.98
N VAL A 125 -0.95 4.73 -22.04
CA VAL A 125 -0.01 3.61 -22.18
C VAL A 125 1.44 4.12 -22.15
N ALA A 126 1.74 5.13 -22.98
CA ALA A 126 3.09 5.69 -23.06
C ALA A 126 3.52 6.37 -21.74
N GLU A 127 2.63 7.11 -21.08
CA GLU A 127 2.88 7.70 -19.76
C GLU A 127 3.14 6.63 -18.70
N SER A 128 2.37 5.54 -18.70
CA SER A 128 2.49 4.47 -17.71
C SER A 128 3.77 3.66 -17.89
N LEU A 129 4.20 3.38 -19.13
CA LEU A 129 5.49 2.75 -19.42
C LEU A 129 6.67 3.58 -18.93
N ARG A 130 6.66 4.90 -19.23
CA ARG A 130 7.68 5.82 -18.74
C ARG A 130 7.71 5.87 -17.21
N PHE A 131 6.54 5.91 -16.57
CA PHE A 131 6.42 5.91 -15.12
C PHE A 131 7.13 4.68 -14.52
N VAL A 132 6.82 3.48 -15.02
CA VAL A 132 7.46 2.25 -14.52
C VAL A 132 8.89 2.05 -15.03
N GLY A 133 9.43 2.97 -15.84
CA GLY A 133 10.80 2.93 -16.34
C GLY A 133 11.06 1.85 -17.39
N LEU A 134 10.05 1.54 -18.21
CA LEU A 134 10.17 0.66 -19.36
C LEU A 134 10.26 1.49 -20.65
N ASP A 135 11.10 1.05 -21.57
CA ASP A 135 11.29 1.69 -22.88
C ASP A 135 10.09 1.43 -23.80
N ASP A 136 9.77 2.36 -24.70
CA ASP A 136 8.62 2.24 -25.60
C ASP A 136 8.76 1.03 -26.56
N SER A 137 9.99 0.55 -26.80
CA SER A 137 10.26 -0.64 -27.62
C SER A 137 9.60 -1.92 -27.11
N VAL A 138 9.22 -2.01 -25.83
CA VAL A 138 8.56 -3.23 -25.31
C VAL A 138 7.08 -3.33 -25.64
N ARG A 139 6.46 -2.29 -26.21
CA ARG A 139 5.00 -2.22 -26.44
C ARG A 139 4.43 -3.39 -27.22
N THR A 140 5.13 -3.78 -28.28
CA THR A 140 4.71 -4.85 -29.19
C THR A 140 5.20 -6.22 -28.73
N ALA A 141 6.05 -6.30 -27.72
CA ALA A 141 6.54 -7.57 -27.19
C ALA A 141 5.41 -8.31 -26.47
N SER A 142 5.50 -9.64 -26.46
CA SER A 142 4.62 -10.45 -25.64
C SER A 142 4.97 -10.27 -24.16
N PRO A 143 3.99 -10.03 -23.25
CA PRO A 143 4.27 -9.95 -21.82
C PRO A 143 4.98 -11.21 -21.30
N PHE A 144 4.75 -12.37 -21.92
CA PHE A 144 5.34 -13.65 -21.53
C PHE A 144 6.84 -13.76 -21.83
N GLU A 145 7.36 -12.97 -22.77
CA GLU A 145 8.78 -12.91 -23.14
C GLU A 145 9.62 -12.00 -22.23
N LEU A 146 8.96 -11.19 -21.40
CA LEU A 146 9.62 -10.27 -20.48
C LEU A 146 10.24 -10.99 -19.27
N SER A 147 11.28 -10.38 -18.70
CA SER A 147 11.81 -10.78 -17.39
C SER A 147 10.76 -10.58 -16.28
N GLY A 148 10.90 -11.29 -15.15
CA GLY A 148 9.93 -11.19 -14.04
C GLY A 148 9.76 -9.75 -13.52
N GLY A 149 10.87 -9.00 -13.40
CA GLY A 149 10.82 -7.59 -12.98
C GLY A 149 10.12 -6.68 -14.01
N GLN A 150 10.31 -6.93 -15.30
CA GLN A 150 9.60 -6.20 -16.36
C GLN A 150 8.11 -6.55 -16.37
N LYS A 151 7.73 -7.83 -16.23
CA LYS A 151 6.33 -8.26 -16.10
C LYS A 151 5.62 -7.52 -14.97
N ARG A 152 6.25 -7.45 -13.80
CA ARG A 152 5.70 -6.71 -12.67
C ARG A 152 5.50 -5.23 -12.98
N ARG A 153 6.50 -4.59 -13.60
CA ARG A 153 6.40 -3.18 -14.03
C ARG A 153 5.25 -2.98 -15.01
N VAL A 154 5.04 -3.88 -15.96
CA VAL A 154 3.88 -3.84 -16.89
C VAL A 154 2.55 -3.97 -16.14
N ALA A 155 2.43 -4.90 -15.21
CA ALA A 155 1.19 -5.09 -14.45
C ALA A 155 0.85 -3.85 -13.61
N ILE A 156 1.86 -3.22 -12.99
CA ILE A 156 1.68 -1.93 -12.30
C ILE A 156 1.27 -0.84 -13.29
N ALA A 157 1.92 -0.75 -14.46
CA ALA A 157 1.59 0.22 -15.49
C ALA A 157 0.12 0.12 -15.96
N GLY A 158 -0.44 -1.09 -16.06
CA GLY A 158 -1.86 -1.27 -16.38
C GLY A 158 -2.81 -0.63 -15.36
N ILE A 159 -2.47 -0.68 -14.08
CA ILE A 159 -3.23 0.01 -13.02
C ILE A 159 -3.00 1.52 -13.08
N MET A 160 -1.75 1.96 -13.28
CA MET A 160 -1.41 3.39 -13.39
C MET A 160 -2.07 4.06 -14.60
N ALA A 161 -2.29 3.32 -15.68
CA ALA A 161 -2.96 3.80 -16.88
C ALA A 161 -4.44 4.19 -16.62
N MET A 162 -5.04 3.72 -15.53
CA MET A 162 -6.38 4.18 -15.13
C MET A 162 -6.37 5.56 -14.46
N ASP A 163 -5.19 6.06 -14.05
CA ASP A 163 -4.98 7.30 -13.29
C ASP A 163 -5.82 7.36 -11.99
N PRO A 164 -5.67 6.37 -11.09
CA PRO A 164 -6.52 6.25 -9.92
C PRO A 164 -6.26 7.35 -8.88
N LYS A 165 -7.31 7.84 -8.22
CA LYS A 165 -7.20 8.77 -7.07
C LYS A 165 -6.65 8.09 -5.82
N VAL A 166 -6.90 6.79 -5.66
CA VAL A 166 -6.34 5.97 -4.58
C VAL A 166 -5.61 4.80 -5.19
N LEU A 167 -4.32 4.66 -4.89
CA LEU A 167 -3.49 3.53 -5.31
C LEU A 167 -3.20 2.62 -4.12
N ILE A 168 -3.65 1.37 -4.20
CA ILE A 168 -3.38 0.34 -3.20
C ILE A 168 -2.38 -0.66 -3.77
N LEU A 169 -1.32 -0.94 -3.02
CA LEU A 169 -0.25 -1.85 -3.41
C LEU A 169 -0.04 -2.91 -2.32
N ASP A 170 -0.24 -4.18 -2.66
CA ASP A 170 0.01 -5.31 -1.76
C ASP A 170 1.40 -5.91 -2.03
N GLU A 171 2.36 -5.59 -1.15
CA GLU A 171 3.76 -6.03 -1.24
C GLU A 171 4.41 -5.82 -2.62
N PRO A 172 4.40 -4.59 -3.18
CA PRO A 172 4.86 -4.32 -4.55
C PRO A 172 6.37 -4.59 -4.75
N THR A 173 7.13 -4.64 -3.65
CA THR A 173 8.58 -4.80 -3.63
C THR A 173 9.03 -6.25 -3.46
N ALA A 174 8.10 -7.20 -3.27
CA ALA A 174 8.41 -8.58 -2.91
C ALA A 174 9.23 -9.31 -4.01
N GLY A 175 10.49 -9.64 -3.74
CA GLY A 175 11.36 -10.32 -4.70
C GLY A 175 12.07 -9.38 -5.69
N LEU A 176 12.02 -8.06 -5.47
CA LEU A 176 12.93 -7.13 -6.14
C LEU A 176 14.26 -7.05 -5.39
N ASP A 177 15.34 -6.75 -6.11
CA ASP A 177 16.61 -6.38 -5.50
C ASP A 177 16.50 -5.01 -4.76
N PRO A 178 17.43 -4.69 -3.85
CA PRO A 178 17.35 -3.46 -3.06
C PRO A 178 17.24 -2.17 -3.87
N ARG A 179 17.93 -2.08 -5.02
CA ARG A 179 17.90 -0.89 -5.88
C ARG A 179 16.56 -0.79 -6.60
N GLY A 180 16.07 -1.90 -7.16
CA GLY A 180 14.76 -1.95 -7.80
C GLY A 180 13.60 -1.61 -6.85
N ARG A 181 13.72 -2.05 -5.59
CA ARG A 181 12.79 -1.69 -4.51
C ARG A 181 12.78 -0.18 -4.21
N ASP A 182 13.95 0.43 -4.07
CA ASP A 182 14.03 1.86 -3.80
C ASP A 182 13.51 2.69 -4.98
N GLU A 183 13.82 2.27 -6.21
CA GLU A 183 13.31 2.93 -7.42
C GLU A 183 11.78 2.92 -7.47
N ILE A 184 11.13 1.78 -7.21
CA ILE A 184 9.68 1.68 -7.30
C ILE A 184 8.97 2.47 -6.20
N LEU A 185 9.48 2.42 -4.97
CA LEU A 185 8.90 3.16 -3.85
C LEU A 185 9.04 4.68 -4.03
N ASN A 186 10.19 5.15 -4.53
CA ASN A 186 10.38 6.56 -4.85
C ASN A 186 9.41 7.02 -5.94
N LYS A 187 9.25 6.24 -7.02
CA LYS A 187 8.28 6.54 -8.09
C LYS A 187 6.84 6.61 -7.58
N ILE A 188 6.46 5.71 -6.67
CA ILE A 188 5.12 5.74 -6.05
C ILE A 188 4.96 6.98 -5.16
N ALA A 189 6.00 7.37 -4.41
CA ALA A 189 5.99 8.59 -3.61
C ALA A 189 5.90 9.85 -4.49
N ASP A 190 6.62 9.90 -5.60
CA ASP A 190 6.57 10.99 -6.57
C ASP A 190 5.20 11.08 -7.22
N TYR A 191 4.62 9.94 -7.64
CA TYR A 191 3.26 9.86 -8.18
C TYR A 191 2.22 10.48 -7.25
N ARG A 192 2.27 10.15 -5.95
CA ARG A 192 1.39 10.73 -4.93
C ARG A 192 1.45 12.26 -4.96
N VAL A 193 2.65 12.82 -5.00
CA VAL A 193 2.86 14.27 -4.97
C VAL A 193 2.40 14.92 -6.27
N GLU A 194 2.80 14.37 -7.43
CA GLU A 194 2.50 14.93 -8.75
C GLU A 194 1.01 14.88 -9.07
N LYS A 195 0.35 13.75 -8.76
CA LYS A 195 -1.06 13.51 -9.09
C LYS A 195 -2.04 13.86 -7.97
N LYS A 196 -1.53 14.29 -6.82
CA LYS A 196 -2.34 14.49 -5.61
C LYS A 196 -3.15 13.25 -5.23
N SER A 197 -2.58 12.08 -5.48
CA SER A 197 -3.23 10.80 -5.22
C SER A 197 -2.99 10.35 -3.79
N THR A 198 -3.78 9.39 -3.35
CA THR A 198 -3.64 8.75 -2.04
C THR A 198 -3.03 7.37 -2.23
N VAL A 199 -2.05 6.99 -1.41
CA VAL A 199 -1.36 5.71 -1.54
C VAL A 199 -1.56 4.88 -0.28
N ILE A 200 -1.93 3.61 -0.47
CA ILE A 200 -2.02 2.59 0.58
C ILE A 200 -1.03 1.48 0.25
N LEU A 201 0.00 1.33 1.07
CA LEU A 201 1.04 0.32 0.91
C LEU A 201 0.90 -0.75 1.99
N VAL A 202 0.53 -1.96 1.60
CA VAL A 202 0.61 -3.12 2.48
C VAL A 202 2.03 -3.66 2.40
N SER A 203 2.74 -3.68 3.54
CA SER A 203 4.05 -4.31 3.58
C SER A 203 4.44 -4.84 4.96
N HIS A 204 5.22 -5.90 4.95
CA HIS A 204 5.92 -6.48 6.09
C HIS A 204 7.32 -5.88 6.27
N ASN A 205 7.80 -5.05 5.34
CA ASN A 205 9.08 -4.36 5.45
C ASN A 205 8.94 -3.04 6.22
N MET A 206 9.43 -3.00 7.46
CA MET A 206 9.23 -1.84 8.34
C MET A 206 10.12 -0.66 7.96
N GLU A 207 11.29 -0.92 7.37
CA GLU A 207 12.16 0.12 6.85
C GLU A 207 11.45 0.91 5.74
N ASP A 208 10.78 0.22 4.81
CA ASP A 208 10.04 0.84 3.74
C ASP A 208 8.86 1.67 4.27
N ILE A 209 8.05 1.09 5.17
CA ILE A 209 6.93 1.81 5.81
C ILE A 209 7.42 3.07 6.53
N SER A 210 8.49 2.97 7.32
CA SER A 210 9.03 4.10 8.08
C SER A 210 9.58 5.22 7.20
N ARG A 211 9.97 4.90 5.97
CA ARG A 211 10.60 5.83 5.02
C ARG A 211 9.57 6.62 4.21
N VAL A 212 8.52 5.96 3.70
CA VAL A 212 7.62 6.58 2.70
C VAL A 212 6.24 6.93 3.24
N CYS A 213 5.80 6.28 4.32
CA CYS A 213 4.47 6.51 4.86
C CYS A 213 4.43 7.72 5.80
N SER A 214 3.25 8.30 5.93
CA SER A 214 2.91 9.38 6.86
C SER A 214 2.10 8.86 8.05
N LYS A 215 1.24 7.86 7.82
CA LYS A 215 0.44 7.15 8.81
C LYS A 215 0.59 5.65 8.63
N VAL A 216 0.33 4.89 9.69
CA VAL A 216 0.32 3.44 9.66
C VAL A 216 -0.98 2.92 10.28
N LEU A 217 -1.64 2.02 9.56
CA LEU A 217 -2.72 1.19 10.02
C LEU A 217 -2.16 -0.16 10.48
N VAL A 218 -2.32 -0.48 11.75
CA VAL A 218 -1.91 -1.76 12.33
C VAL A 218 -3.13 -2.66 12.49
N MET A 219 -3.12 -3.78 11.77
CA MET A 219 -4.16 -4.80 11.81
C MET A 219 -3.74 -5.96 12.71
N LYS A 220 -4.61 -6.33 13.65
CA LYS A 220 -4.42 -7.47 14.57
C LYS A 220 -5.74 -8.19 14.77
N ASP A 221 -5.72 -9.52 14.65
CA ASP A 221 -6.87 -10.39 14.92
C ASP A 221 -8.17 -9.89 14.27
N SER A 222 -8.10 -9.52 12.99
CA SER A 222 -9.21 -9.02 12.17
C SER A 222 -9.74 -7.62 12.55
N ARG A 223 -9.06 -6.88 13.44
CA ARG A 223 -9.43 -5.53 13.87
C ARG A 223 -8.33 -4.51 13.59
N VAL A 224 -8.70 -3.23 13.63
CA VAL A 224 -7.75 -2.12 13.72
C VAL A 224 -7.27 -2.01 15.16
N GLU A 225 -5.97 -2.19 15.36
CA GLU A 225 -5.32 -1.98 16.66
C GLU A 225 -4.96 -0.51 16.85
N MET A 226 -4.39 0.11 15.81
CA MET A 226 -4.07 1.53 15.80
C MET A 226 -4.03 2.07 14.37
N PHE A 227 -4.36 3.35 14.22
CA PHE A 227 -4.19 4.11 12.99
C PHE A 227 -3.69 5.51 13.35
N ALA A 228 -2.38 5.73 13.18
CA ALA A 228 -1.70 6.91 13.70
C ALA A 228 -0.51 7.32 12.83
N PRO A 229 0.03 8.54 12.99
CA PRO A 229 1.29 8.95 12.37
C PRO A 229 2.42 7.94 12.61
N VAL A 230 3.30 7.79 11.62
CA VAL A 230 4.41 6.81 11.64
C VAL A 230 5.26 6.91 12.92
N ASN A 231 5.57 8.12 13.36
CA ASN A 231 6.35 8.36 14.57
C ASN A 231 5.65 7.83 15.83
N GLU A 232 4.35 8.05 15.97
CA GLU A 232 3.57 7.59 17.13
C GLU A 232 3.46 6.06 17.16
N VAL A 233 3.35 5.43 15.98
CA VAL A 233 3.32 3.97 15.87
C VAL A 233 4.67 3.35 16.25
N PHE A 234 5.78 3.90 15.75
CA PHE A 234 7.11 3.38 16.08
C PHE A 234 7.61 3.76 17.48
N GLU A 235 7.05 4.79 18.13
CA GLU A 235 7.26 5.02 19.56
C GLU A 235 6.78 3.84 20.42
N ARG A 236 5.79 3.11 19.93
CA ARG A 236 5.24 1.90 20.57
C ARG A 236 5.92 0.62 20.08
N SER A 237 7.18 0.69 19.67
CA SER A 237 7.92 -0.45 19.11
C SER A 237 7.92 -1.71 19.98
N SER A 238 7.95 -1.59 21.31
CA SER A 238 7.85 -2.74 22.21
C SER A 238 6.48 -3.45 22.11
N GLU A 239 5.39 -2.68 21.97
CA GLU A 239 4.04 -3.20 21.76
C GLU A 239 3.92 -3.87 20.39
N LEU A 240 4.47 -3.26 19.32
CA LEU A 240 4.53 -3.87 17.99
C LEU A 240 5.25 -5.22 17.99
N CYS A 241 6.41 -5.30 18.67
CA CYS A 241 7.16 -6.54 18.84
C CYS A 241 6.34 -7.60 19.60
N ALA A 242 5.64 -7.21 20.68
CA ALA A 242 4.77 -8.11 21.44
C ALA A 242 3.58 -8.63 20.61
N MET A 243 3.12 -7.86 19.62
CA MET A 243 2.12 -8.28 18.65
C MET A 243 2.68 -9.21 17.56
N GLY A 244 3.97 -9.52 17.60
CA GLY A 244 4.66 -10.35 16.61
C GLY A 244 4.94 -9.62 15.29
N LEU A 245 5.00 -8.29 15.32
CA LEU A 245 5.45 -7.47 14.20
C LEU A 245 6.95 -7.21 14.30
N ASN A 246 7.56 -6.94 13.14
CA ASN A 246 8.92 -6.43 13.12
C ASN A 246 8.92 -4.93 13.41
N VAL A 247 10.11 -4.39 13.66
CA VAL A 247 10.40 -2.95 13.71
C VAL A 247 11.70 -2.70 12.93
N PRO A 248 11.98 -1.47 12.48
CA PRO A 248 13.21 -1.17 11.76
C PRO A 248 14.45 -1.62 12.54
N GLN A 249 15.49 -2.07 11.83
CA GLN A 249 16.72 -2.58 12.48
C GLN A 249 17.33 -1.60 13.48
N VAL A 250 17.36 -0.31 13.14
CA VAL A 250 17.87 0.76 14.02
C VAL A 250 17.05 0.87 15.32
N THR A 251 15.74 0.65 15.25
CA THR A 251 14.89 0.62 16.45
C THR A 251 15.28 -0.54 17.36
N ARG A 252 15.51 -1.73 16.80
CA ARG A 252 15.96 -2.90 17.59
C ARG A 252 17.28 -2.64 18.30
N ILE A 253 18.23 -1.98 17.63
CA ILE A 253 19.51 -1.61 18.22
C ILE A 253 19.30 -0.70 19.43
N PHE A 254 18.48 0.35 19.29
CA PHE A 254 18.22 1.30 20.37
C PHE A 254 17.44 0.70 21.53
N LEU A 255 16.48 -0.20 21.27
CA LEU A 255 15.81 -0.96 22.33
C LEU A 255 16.82 -1.83 23.11
N SER A 256 17.72 -2.54 22.42
CA SER A 256 18.76 -3.34 23.08
C SER A 256 19.76 -2.51 23.87
N LEU A 257 20.11 -1.31 23.40
CA LEU A 257 20.94 -0.36 24.16
C LEU A 257 20.22 0.09 25.43
N LYS A 258 18.92 0.40 25.36
CA LYS A 258 18.13 0.78 26.54
C LYS A 258 18.06 -0.36 27.56
N GLU A 259 17.84 -1.60 27.12
CA GLU A 259 17.84 -2.80 27.97
C GLU A 259 19.19 -3.02 28.67
N LYS A 260 20.30 -2.65 28.02
CA LYS A 260 21.66 -2.69 28.61
C LYS A 260 21.96 -1.51 29.55
N GLY A 261 21.00 -0.61 29.79
CA GLY A 261 21.11 0.49 30.73
C GLY A 261 21.67 1.79 30.14
N PHE A 262 21.83 1.88 28.81
CA PHE A 262 22.22 3.15 28.18
C PHE A 262 21.04 4.12 28.15
N ASP A 263 21.30 5.41 28.40
CA ASP A 263 20.27 6.44 28.29
C ASP A 263 20.09 6.88 26.84
N VAL A 264 19.37 6.05 26.07
CA VAL A 264 19.04 6.30 24.67
C VAL A 264 17.54 6.45 24.46
N PRO A 265 17.10 7.24 23.45
CA PRO A 265 15.69 7.33 23.07
C PRO A 265 15.22 6.03 22.40
N THR A 266 13.99 5.60 22.70
CA THR A 266 13.36 4.40 22.10
C THR A 266 12.50 4.71 20.88
N SER A 267 12.34 5.99 20.53
CA SER A 267 11.58 6.48 19.37
C SER A 267 12.39 6.51 18.06
N ILE A 268 13.55 5.87 18.02
CA ILE A 268 14.45 5.89 16.86
C ILE A 268 13.99 4.84 15.85
N TYR A 269 13.60 5.27 14.64
CA TYR A 269 13.13 4.37 13.58
C TYR A 269 13.78 4.63 12.22
N THR A 270 14.66 5.62 12.11
CA THR A 270 15.47 5.88 10.90
C THR A 270 16.97 5.90 11.21
N PRO A 271 17.82 5.54 10.23
CA PRO A 271 19.27 5.66 10.36
C PRO A 271 19.72 7.09 10.68
N LYS A 272 19.06 8.11 10.12
CA LYS A 272 19.38 9.52 10.41
C LYS A 272 19.16 9.86 11.88
N GLN A 273 17.98 9.52 12.43
CA GLN A 273 17.69 9.71 13.85
C GLN A 273 18.70 8.97 14.74
N ALA A 274 19.08 7.75 14.36
CA ALA A 274 20.07 6.96 15.07
C ALA A 274 21.43 7.66 15.11
N CYS A 275 21.93 8.14 13.96
CA CYS A 275 23.17 8.91 13.88
C CYS A 275 23.11 10.16 14.75
N ASP A 276 22.04 10.95 14.66
CA ASP A 276 21.87 12.18 15.45
C ASP A 276 21.87 11.89 16.97
N ALA A 277 21.22 10.80 17.40
CA ALA A 277 21.19 10.38 18.79
C ALA A 277 22.58 9.91 19.30
N VAL A 278 23.30 9.12 18.50
CA VAL A 278 24.66 8.66 18.85
C VAL A 278 25.63 9.84 18.93
N MET A 279 25.58 10.75 17.96
CA MET A 279 26.44 11.93 17.93
C MET A 279 26.22 12.83 19.16
N LYS A 280 24.97 12.99 19.62
CA LYS A 280 24.69 13.71 20.88
C LYS A 280 25.28 13.03 22.11
N LEU A 281 25.25 11.70 22.16
CA LEU A 281 25.82 10.93 23.28
C LEU A 281 27.35 10.97 23.28
N MET A 282 27.99 10.96 22.11
CA MET A 282 29.44 11.04 21.98
C MET A 282 29.98 12.48 22.12
N GLY A 283 29.23 13.49 21.67
CA GLY A 283 29.60 14.90 21.75
C GLY A 283 29.35 15.57 23.10
N GLY A 284 28.60 14.91 24.01
CA GLY A 284 28.46 15.33 25.41
C GLY A 284 29.68 15.02 26.29
N GLY A 285 30.78 14.55 25.69
CA GLY A 285 32.06 14.30 26.33
C GLY A 285 33.08 15.43 26.12
N GLU A 286 32.68 16.70 26.25
CA GLU A 286 33.65 17.74 26.62
C GLU A 286 33.82 17.68 28.15
N ARG A 287 34.89 17.00 28.59
CA ARG A 287 35.53 17.21 29.88
C ARG A 287 36.78 18.06 29.67
#